data_AF-A0A8J6XXH9-F1
#
_entry.id   AF-A0A8J6XXH9-F1
#
_cell.length_a   1.000
_cell.length_b   1.000
_cell.length_c   1.000
_cell.angle_alpha   90.00
_cell.angle_beta   90.00
_cell.angle_gamma   90.00
#
_symmetry.space_group_name_H-M   'P 1'
#
loop_
_entity.id
_entity.type
_entity.pdbx_description
1 polymer ?
#
loop_
_entity_poly.entity_id
_entity_poly.type
_entity_poly.pdbx_seq_one_letter_code
_entity_poly.pdbx_strand_id
1 'polypeptide(L)'
;MAVLSAMLAGGAACAAVFTVAGDGSGDYSSIQAAISAVGNGDEIVVQPGRYHETVNFLGKALTVRSSAGPANTWIFLEEQTRIINLNGDSTLEGFTITGGKARVGGGIWVTDGASPTIRGNIIEGNIAEWNGVLPAFGGGIAVDPLCEPVITRNVIRNNLALGDTQGFYAYGAGIDLADDSTAIIENNIIENNSTTDSGGGVSLGVAGVTTPVSIVHNTIIGNLAGQGGATTSIFGGGILLEVDSSATIRNNLIVDNDATATGQGGGIHFFSNGLQGMTYESNDFDANIPDDCAGLPGSKCSSGQFAVAPLFLDPAAGNYRPRSDSPILDLGTATGAPALDADGQARSADGDLDGIAAPDPGAFENQRETTRLSFQDSISLTWDGSINPAVRFELYRDDLAALGSTLLGACLEPDLAATGATDGTVPAVGGGSLYLVRGVDIASGRLGFGSDKTERLAATECP
;
A
#
# COMPACT_ATOMS: atom_id res chain seq x y z
N MET A 1 -23.47 -21.98 56.22
CA MET A 1 -23.53 -20.94 55.18
C MET A 1 -22.35 -20.00 55.42
N ALA A 2 -21.24 -20.23 54.70
CA ALA A 2 -20.12 -19.32 54.48
C ALA A 2 -19.12 -20.06 53.58
N VAL A 3 -19.18 -19.81 52.27
CA VAL A 3 -18.09 -20.16 51.36
C VAL A 3 -17.40 -18.84 51.03
N LEU A 4 -16.16 -18.73 51.50
CA LEU A 4 -15.28 -17.60 51.28
C LEU A 4 -14.85 -17.64 49.81
N SER A 5 -15.36 -16.71 49.00
CA SER A 5 -14.92 -16.50 47.62
C SER A 5 -13.58 -15.76 47.66
N ALA A 6 -12.50 -16.43 47.30
CA ALA A 6 -11.22 -15.79 47.07
C ALA A 6 -11.25 -15.14 45.68
N MET A 7 -11.41 -13.82 45.63
CA MET A 7 -11.10 -13.03 44.44
C MET A 7 -9.59 -13.11 44.20
N LEU A 8 -9.16 -13.87 43.20
CA LEU A 8 -7.84 -13.68 42.60
C LEU A 8 -7.86 -12.33 41.86
N ALA A 9 -7.26 -11.32 42.48
CA ALA A 9 -6.82 -10.13 41.77
C ALA A 9 -5.63 -10.53 40.88
N GLY A 10 -5.91 -10.97 39.65
CA GLY A 10 -4.91 -11.03 38.60
C GLY A 10 -4.55 -9.61 38.21
N GLY A 11 -3.46 -9.07 38.75
CA GLY A 11 -2.90 -7.81 38.28
C GLY A 11 -2.50 -7.98 36.82
N ALA A 12 -3.02 -7.13 35.93
CA ALA A 12 -2.51 -7.00 34.58
C ALA A 12 -1.03 -6.60 34.69
N ALA A 13 -0.12 -7.53 34.40
CA ALA A 13 1.29 -7.19 34.23
C ALA A 13 1.37 -6.17 33.09
N CYS A 14 2.09 -5.07 33.31
CA CYS A 14 2.34 -4.08 32.28
C CYS A 14 3.11 -4.76 31.15
N ALA A 15 2.69 -4.56 29.89
CA ALA A 15 3.42 -5.03 28.71
C ALA A 15 4.90 -4.63 28.81
N ALA A 16 5.81 -5.60 28.73
CA ALA A 16 7.25 -5.33 28.75
C ALA A 16 7.77 -5.12 27.32
N VAL A 17 8.82 -4.31 27.20
CA VAL A 17 9.48 -4.04 25.92
C VAL A 17 10.84 -4.73 25.93
N PHE A 18 11.11 -5.54 24.91
CA PHE A 18 12.36 -6.26 24.70
C PHE A 18 12.99 -5.85 23.37
N THR A 19 14.31 -5.90 23.33
CA THR A 19 15.09 -5.49 22.14
C THR A 19 15.75 -6.69 21.47
N VAL A 20 15.75 -6.69 20.14
CA VAL A 20 16.47 -7.67 19.32
C VAL A 20 17.52 -6.96 18.48
N ALA A 21 18.78 -7.34 18.59
CA ALA A 21 19.86 -6.82 17.75
C ALA A 21 20.79 -7.95 17.29
N GLY A 22 20.95 -8.13 15.98
CA GLY A 22 21.74 -9.24 15.42
C GLY A 22 23.24 -9.22 15.80
N ASP A 23 23.75 -8.08 16.24
CA ASP A 23 25.12 -7.92 16.75
C ASP A 23 25.28 -8.29 18.24
N GLY A 24 24.19 -8.67 18.91
CA GLY A 24 24.16 -9.03 20.32
C GLY A 24 24.06 -7.85 21.30
N SER A 25 23.80 -6.63 20.81
CA SER A 25 23.61 -5.45 21.67
C SER A 25 22.23 -5.34 22.33
N GLY A 26 21.24 -6.12 21.85
CA GLY A 26 19.89 -6.20 22.41
C GLY A 26 19.72 -7.33 23.45
N ASP A 27 18.55 -7.40 24.06
CA ASP A 27 18.18 -8.47 25.02
C ASP A 27 18.25 -9.87 24.37
N TYR A 28 18.00 -9.94 23.06
CA TYR A 28 18.12 -11.14 22.25
C TYR A 28 18.88 -10.84 20.94
N SER A 29 19.51 -11.86 20.37
CA SER A 29 20.21 -11.76 19.08
C SER A 29 19.38 -12.24 17.88
N SER A 30 18.19 -12.80 18.11
CA SER A 30 17.28 -13.30 17.07
C SER A 30 15.82 -13.03 17.47
N ILE A 31 14.98 -12.84 16.47
CA ILE A 31 13.55 -12.56 16.61
C ILE A 31 12.85 -13.79 17.20
N GLN A 32 13.14 -14.98 16.69
CA GLN A 32 12.53 -16.21 17.19
C GLN A 32 12.88 -16.49 18.65
N ALA A 33 14.13 -16.20 19.06
CA ALA A 33 14.56 -16.34 20.45
C ALA A 33 13.78 -15.41 21.38
N ALA A 34 13.58 -14.15 20.98
CA ALA A 34 12.77 -13.20 21.74
C ALA A 34 11.32 -13.68 21.86
N ILE A 35 10.66 -14.03 20.74
CA ILE A 35 9.29 -14.55 20.75
C ILE A 35 9.16 -15.77 21.66
N SER A 36 10.14 -16.68 21.66
CA SER A 36 10.09 -17.88 22.49
C SER A 36 10.08 -17.55 23.99
N ALA A 37 10.77 -16.48 24.39
CA ALA A 37 10.98 -16.12 25.78
C ALA A 37 9.87 -15.23 26.38
N VAL A 38 9.27 -14.35 25.58
CA VAL A 38 8.33 -13.33 26.08
C VAL A 38 6.88 -13.84 26.18
N GLY A 39 6.02 -13.12 26.88
CA GLY A 39 4.61 -13.45 27.08
C GLY A 39 3.66 -12.72 26.14
N ASN A 40 2.36 -13.00 26.29
CA ASN A 40 1.31 -12.22 25.63
C ASN A 40 1.30 -10.78 26.18
N GLY A 41 1.01 -9.82 25.30
CA GLY A 41 0.98 -8.40 25.58
C GLY A 41 2.34 -7.71 25.43
N ASP A 42 3.45 -8.46 25.39
CA ASP A 42 4.79 -7.89 25.28
C ASP A 42 5.08 -7.30 23.89
N GLU A 43 6.08 -6.42 23.84
CA GLU A 43 6.57 -5.78 22.63
C GLU A 43 8.03 -6.18 22.38
N ILE A 44 8.33 -6.59 21.15
CA ILE A 44 9.66 -6.88 20.65
C ILE A 44 10.03 -5.80 19.63
N VAL A 45 11.03 -5.00 19.97
CA VAL A 45 11.59 -3.94 19.12
C VAL A 45 12.87 -4.42 18.46
N VAL A 46 12.81 -4.61 17.15
CA VAL A 46 13.94 -5.14 16.36
C VAL A 46 14.78 -3.99 15.80
N GLN A 47 16.08 -4.02 16.08
CA GLN A 47 17.05 -3.06 15.56
C GLN A 47 17.29 -3.25 14.05
N PRO A 48 17.81 -2.23 13.33
CA PRO A 48 18.18 -2.37 11.93
C PRO A 48 19.12 -3.56 11.72
N GLY A 49 18.90 -4.33 10.66
CA GLY A 49 19.68 -5.52 10.40
C GLY A 49 19.04 -6.48 9.41
N ARG A 50 19.78 -7.56 9.13
CA ARG A 50 19.34 -8.66 8.27
C ARG A 50 19.27 -9.93 9.10
N TYR A 51 18.06 -10.41 9.34
CA TYR A 51 17.76 -11.56 10.17
C TYR A 51 17.45 -12.76 9.26
N HIS A 52 18.40 -13.69 9.16
CA HIS A 52 18.26 -14.92 8.40
C HIS A 52 17.68 -16.02 9.29
N GLU A 53 16.37 -16.00 9.48
CA GLU A 53 15.65 -16.95 10.33
C GLU A 53 14.20 -17.12 9.90
N THR A 54 13.56 -18.18 10.39
CA THR A 54 12.10 -18.35 10.36
C THR A 54 11.50 -17.83 11.65
N VAL A 55 10.29 -17.28 11.57
CA VAL A 55 9.60 -16.63 12.69
C VAL A 55 8.21 -17.23 12.86
N ASN A 56 8.00 -17.95 13.96
CA ASN A 56 6.71 -18.46 14.40
C ASN A 56 6.30 -17.72 15.67
N PHE A 57 5.10 -17.15 15.67
CA PHE A 57 4.55 -16.38 16.79
C PHE A 57 4.05 -17.24 17.96
N LEU A 58 4.02 -18.57 17.81
CA LEU A 58 3.70 -19.55 18.85
C LEU A 58 2.33 -19.34 19.51
N GLY A 59 1.35 -18.82 18.77
CA GLY A 59 0.01 -18.53 19.28
C GLY A 59 -0.06 -17.32 20.20
N LYS A 60 0.99 -16.50 20.25
CA LYS A 60 1.07 -15.38 21.18
C LYS A 60 0.42 -14.13 20.60
N ALA A 61 -0.26 -13.39 21.47
CA ALA A 61 -0.76 -12.06 21.18
C ALA A 61 0.30 -11.04 21.64
N LEU A 62 1.23 -10.67 20.76
CA LEU A 62 2.35 -9.78 21.05
C LEU A 62 2.63 -8.83 19.87
N THR A 63 3.42 -7.78 20.08
CA THR A 63 3.86 -6.89 19.01
C THR A 63 5.31 -7.18 18.65
N VAL A 64 5.59 -7.44 17.38
CA VAL A 64 6.95 -7.44 16.82
C VAL A 64 7.01 -6.32 15.81
N ARG A 65 7.85 -5.31 16.08
CA ARG A 65 8.05 -4.20 15.16
C ARG A 65 9.52 -3.87 14.97
N SER A 66 9.85 -3.34 13.80
CA SER A 66 11.16 -2.73 13.61
C SER A 66 11.24 -1.35 14.29
N SER A 67 12.47 -0.92 14.55
CA SER A 67 12.78 0.42 15.05
C SER A 67 13.12 1.42 13.95
N ALA A 68 13.42 0.96 12.74
CA ALA A 68 13.89 1.80 11.62
C ALA A 68 13.15 1.55 10.30
N GLY A 69 11.99 0.90 10.35
CA GLY A 69 11.15 0.64 9.20
C GLY A 69 11.68 -0.46 8.27
N PRO A 70 10.89 -0.80 7.23
CA PRO A 70 11.13 -1.97 6.39
C PRO A 70 12.39 -1.82 5.53
N ALA A 71 12.75 -0.60 5.11
CA ALA A 71 13.96 -0.35 4.34
C ALA A 71 15.25 -0.81 5.05
N ASN A 72 15.26 -0.80 6.39
CA ASN A 72 16.45 -1.04 7.20
C ASN A 72 16.41 -2.36 8.00
N THR A 73 15.28 -3.07 8.00
CA THR A 73 15.08 -4.24 8.86
C THR A 73 14.49 -5.39 8.05
N TRP A 74 15.28 -6.43 7.83
CA TRP A 74 14.99 -7.51 6.90
C TRP A 74 14.84 -8.83 7.64
N ILE A 75 13.79 -9.58 7.34
CA ILE A 75 13.65 -11.00 7.68
C ILE A 75 13.67 -11.75 6.35
N PHE A 76 14.65 -12.62 6.13
CA PHE A 76 14.85 -13.20 4.82
C PHE A 76 15.29 -14.66 4.86
N LEU A 77 15.08 -15.35 3.75
CA LEU A 77 15.57 -16.70 3.47
C LEU A 77 16.13 -16.77 2.04
N GLU A 78 16.67 -17.93 1.66
CA GLU A 78 17.20 -18.23 0.32
C GLU A 78 16.39 -19.35 -0.34
N GLU A 79 15.08 -19.13 -0.50
CA GLU A 79 14.12 -20.05 -1.13
C GLU A 79 14.03 -21.43 -0.44
N GLN A 80 14.21 -21.48 0.88
CA GLN A 80 14.26 -22.75 1.62
C GLN A 80 12.91 -23.17 2.19
N THR A 81 12.17 -22.23 2.76
CA THR A 81 10.89 -22.46 3.43
C THR A 81 10.14 -21.13 3.55
N ARG A 82 8.98 -21.16 4.20
CA ARG A 82 8.23 -19.97 4.58
C ARG A 82 8.94 -19.19 5.68
N ILE A 83 8.85 -17.86 5.60
CA ILE A 83 9.53 -16.96 6.55
C ILE A 83 8.74 -16.84 7.85
N ILE A 84 7.45 -16.47 7.77
CA ILE A 84 6.66 -16.11 8.95
C ILE A 84 5.39 -16.95 9.07
N ASN A 85 5.11 -17.43 10.29
CA ASN A 85 3.85 -18.03 10.69
C ASN A 85 3.19 -17.21 11.81
N LEU A 86 2.06 -16.57 11.48
CA LEU A 86 1.22 -15.80 12.38
C LEU A 86 0.04 -16.66 12.83
N ASN A 87 0.16 -17.23 14.02
CA ASN A 87 -0.81 -18.15 14.62
C ASN A 87 -1.42 -17.63 15.93
N GLY A 88 -1.26 -16.35 16.22
CA GLY A 88 -1.89 -15.66 17.34
C GLY A 88 -2.19 -14.20 16.99
N ASP A 89 -3.03 -13.56 17.80
CA ASP A 89 -3.54 -12.19 17.61
C ASP A 89 -2.46 -11.15 17.87
N SER A 90 -1.52 -11.07 16.94
CA SER A 90 -0.24 -10.37 17.05
C SER A 90 -0.16 -9.20 16.09
N THR A 91 0.83 -8.33 16.29
CA THR A 91 1.19 -7.29 15.33
C THR A 91 2.56 -7.59 14.74
N LEU A 92 2.67 -7.55 13.42
CA LEU A 92 3.92 -7.57 12.66
C LEU A 92 4.08 -6.26 11.90
N GLU A 93 5.11 -5.49 12.23
CA GLU A 93 5.26 -4.13 11.70
C GLU A 93 6.67 -3.73 11.25
N GLY A 94 6.77 -3.14 10.06
CA GLY A 94 7.96 -2.43 9.63
C GLY A 94 9.11 -3.30 9.14
N PHE A 95 8.85 -4.46 8.54
CA PHE A 95 9.90 -5.36 8.02
C PHE A 95 9.88 -5.47 6.50
N THR A 96 11.07 -5.65 5.90
CA THR A 96 11.16 -6.29 4.58
C THR A 96 11.19 -7.81 4.78
N ILE A 97 10.32 -8.55 4.10
CA ILE A 97 10.12 -9.99 4.22
C ILE A 97 10.30 -10.60 2.84
N THR A 98 11.38 -11.36 2.64
CA THR A 98 11.80 -11.78 1.29
C THR A 98 12.54 -13.11 1.18
N GLY A 99 12.45 -13.76 0.02
CA GLY A 99 13.16 -15.01 -0.29
C GLY A 99 12.54 -16.25 0.34
N GLY A 100 11.30 -16.17 0.80
CA GLY A 100 10.56 -17.33 1.28
C GLY A 100 10.08 -18.20 0.13
N LYS A 101 10.12 -19.52 0.29
CA LYS A 101 9.58 -20.49 -0.67
C LYS A 101 8.87 -21.62 0.05
N ALA A 102 7.55 -21.69 -0.09
CA ALA A 102 6.73 -22.74 0.50
C ALA A 102 5.55 -23.06 -0.42
N ARG A 103 4.72 -24.05 -0.07
CA ARG A 103 3.50 -24.31 -0.87
C ARG A 103 2.44 -23.22 -0.64
N VAL A 104 2.30 -22.81 0.60
CA VAL A 104 1.36 -21.77 1.04
C VAL A 104 2.20 -20.64 1.58
N GLY A 105 1.74 -19.39 1.51
CA GLY A 105 2.30 -18.25 2.25
C GLY A 105 3.81 -18.19 2.20
N GLY A 106 4.40 -18.02 1.01
CA GLY A 106 5.85 -18.04 0.83
C GLY A 106 6.55 -17.07 1.79
N GLY A 107 6.03 -15.84 1.89
CA GLY A 107 6.44 -14.86 2.89
C GLY A 107 5.77 -15.12 4.24
N ILE A 108 4.44 -14.97 4.29
CA ILE A 108 3.63 -14.99 5.51
C ILE A 108 2.48 -15.99 5.40
N TRP A 109 2.25 -16.76 6.46
CA TRP A 109 1.01 -17.53 6.66
C TRP A 109 0.28 -17.07 7.91
N VAL A 110 -1.01 -16.82 7.78
CA VAL A 110 -1.91 -16.65 8.92
C VAL A 110 -2.65 -17.97 9.14
N THR A 111 -2.57 -18.52 10.35
CA THR A 111 -3.10 -19.85 10.69
C THR A 111 -3.84 -19.85 12.02
N ASP A 112 -4.43 -21.01 12.36
CA ASP A 112 -4.98 -21.31 13.68
C ASP A 112 -6.11 -20.37 14.13
N GLY A 113 -6.87 -19.81 13.18
CA GLY A 113 -7.97 -18.87 13.45
C GLY A 113 -7.50 -17.52 13.99
N ALA A 114 -6.24 -17.14 13.72
CA ALA A 114 -5.65 -15.92 14.23
C ALA A 114 -6.19 -14.67 13.51
N SER A 115 -6.20 -13.55 14.23
CA SER A 115 -6.59 -12.22 13.72
C SER A 115 -5.44 -11.21 13.84
N PRO A 116 -4.27 -11.44 13.21
CA PRO A 116 -3.11 -10.57 13.37
C PRO A 116 -3.27 -9.25 12.60
N THR A 117 -2.53 -8.23 13.02
CA THR A 117 -2.29 -7.01 12.23
C THR A 117 -0.94 -7.09 11.52
N ILE A 118 -0.96 -7.07 10.20
CA ILE A 118 0.22 -7.01 9.32
C ILE A 118 0.27 -5.60 8.74
N ARG A 119 1.22 -4.77 9.20
CA ARG A 119 1.26 -3.36 8.78
C ARG A 119 2.63 -2.77 8.48
N GLY A 120 2.71 -1.86 7.51
CA GLY A 120 3.95 -1.12 7.25
C GLY A 120 5.11 -2.00 6.76
N ASN A 121 4.83 -3.19 6.20
CA ASN A 121 5.85 -4.12 5.74
C ASN A 121 6.07 -4.01 4.22
N ILE A 122 7.25 -4.42 3.77
CA ILE A 122 7.54 -4.74 2.37
C ILE A 122 7.61 -6.26 2.26
N ILE A 123 6.69 -6.89 1.54
CA ILE A 123 6.62 -8.34 1.37
C ILE A 123 6.93 -8.63 -0.09
N GLU A 124 8.14 -9.08 -0.38
CA GLU A 124 8.65 -9.13 -1.75
C GLU A 124 9.45 -10.38 -2.11
N GLY A 125 9.35 -10.81 -3.37
CA GLY A 125 10.20 -11.89 -3.90
C GLY A 125 10.00 -13.23 -3.17
N ASN A 126 8.78 -13.49 -2.69
CA ASN A 126 8.42 -14.76 -2.06
C ASN A 126 7.64 -15.65 -3.02
N ILE A 127 7.78 -16.96 -2.86
CA ILE A 127 7.27 -17.96 -3.79
C ILE A 127 6.34 -18.93 -3.05
N ALA A 128 5.12 -19.07 -3.56
CA ALA A 128 4.25 -20.22 -3.31
C ALA A 128 4.45 -21.22 -4.46
N GLU A 129 4.83 -22.47 -4.21
CA GLU A 129 5.10 -23.47 -5.27
C GLU A 129 4.33 -24.78 -5.06
N TRP A 130 3.71 -25.25 -6.14
CA TRP A 130 3.00 -26.51 -6.19
C TRP A 130 3.95 -27.68 -5.89
N ASN A 131 3.53 -28.58 -5.01
CA ASN A 131 4.39 -29.64 -4.48
C ASN A 131 4.18 -31.02 -5.12
N GLY A 132 3.44 -31.11 -6.21
CA GLY A 132 3.05 -32.38 -6.81
C GLY A 132 1.65 -32.88 -6.43
N VAL A 133 1.02 -32.29 -5.42
CA VAL A 133 -0.21 -32.83 -4.79
C VAL A 133 -1.26 -31.77 -4.55
N LEU A 134 -0.90 -30.67 -3.87
CA LEU A 134 -1.84 -29.63 -3.44
C LEU A 134 -1.50 -28.29 -4.10
N PRO A 135 -2.51 -27.42 -4.33
CA PRO A 135 -2.29 -26.10 -4.92
C PRO A 135 -1.33 -25.22 -4.12
N ALA A 136 -0.74 -24.27 -4.81
CA ALA A 136 0.05 -23.18 -4.26
C ALA A 136 -0.83 -21.96 -3.97
N PHE A 137 -0.60 -21.30 -2.83
CA PHE A 137 -1.45 -20.19 -2.37
C PHE A 137 -0.59 -19.10 -1.75
N GLY A 138 -0.80 -17.83 -2.12
CA GLY A 138 -0.21 -16.72 -1.38
C GLY A 138 1.31 -16.68 -1.46
N GLY A 139 1.88 -16.24 -2.59
CA GLY A 139 3.32 -16.04 -2.69
C GLY A 139 3.82 -15.09 -1.58
N GLY A 140 3.17 -13.94 -1.45
CA GLY A 140 3.38 -12.98 -0.37
C GLY A 140 2.71 -13.41 0.93
N ILE A 141 1.38 -13.39 0.96
CA ILE A 141 0.56 -13.69 2.14
C ILE A 141 -0.48 -14.75 1.79
N ALA A 142 -0.62 -15.77 2.63
CA ALA A 142 -1.76 -16.69 2.61
C ALA A 142 -2.49 -16.66 3.95
N VAL A 143 -3.82 -16.77 3.90
CA VAL A 143 -4.70 -16.75 5.07
C VAL A 143 -5.54 -18.01 5.09
N ASP A 144 -5.38 -18.82 6.13
CA ASP A 144 -6.15 -20.05 6.31
C ASP A 144 -7.61 -19.76 6.70
N PRO A 145 -8.50 -20.76 6.55
CA PRO A 145 -9.88 -20.67 7.01
C PRO A 145 -10.02 -20.19 8.45
N LEU A 146 -11.09 -19.44 8.73
CA LEU A 146 -11.44 -18.89 10.05
C LEU A 146 -10.45 -17.85 10.60
N CYS A 147 -9.47 -17.39 9.81
CA CYS A 147 -8.59 -16.30 10.18
C CYS A 147 -9.17 -14.95 9.74
N GLU A 148 -8.85 -13.89 10.50
CA GLU A 148 -9.39 -12.54 10.29
C GLU A 148 -8.31 -11.42 10.34
N PRO A 149 -7.26 -11.47 9.50
CA PRO A 149 -6.17 -10.49 9.60
C PRO A 149 -6.57 -9.08 9.14
N VAL A 150 -5.88 -8.09 9.72
CA VAL A 150 -5.83 -6.72 9.20
C VAL A 150 -4.51 -6.55 8.45
N ILE A 151 -4.59 -6.40 7.13
CA ILE A 151 -3.46 -6.20 6.22
C ILE A 151 -3.51 -4.73 5.76
N THR A 152 -2.64 -3.88 6.31
CA THR A 152 -2.71 -2.45 6.01
C THR A 152 -1.37 -1.75 5.85
N ARG A 153 -1.28 -0.78 4.92
CA ARG A 153 -0.04 -0.01 4.67
C ARG A 153 1.17 -0.88 4.32
N ASN A 154 0.94 -2.03 3.68
CA ASN A 154 2.03 -2.87 3.20
C ASN A 154 2.29 -2.59 1.71
N VAL A 155 3.53 -2.84 1.29
CA VAL A 155 3.90 -3.00 -0.11
C VAL A 155 4.10 -4.48 -0.36
N ILE A 156 3.24 -5.09 -1.16
CA ILE A 156 3.25 -6.53 -1.48
C ILE A 156 3.58 -6.66 -2.95
N ARG A 157 4.80 -7.09 -3.26
CA ARG A 157 5.30 -7.00 -4.64
C ARG A 157 6.19 -8.12 -5.11
N ASN A 158 6.19 -8.38 -6.42
CA ASN A 158 7.09 -9.34 -7.04
C ASN A 158 7.04 -10.73 -6.38
N ASN A 159 5.90 -11.08 -5.77
CA ASN A 159 5.68 -12.41 -5.22
C ASN A 159 5.10 -13.32 -6.31
N LEU A 160 5.39 -14.60 -6.21
CA LEU A 160 5.03 -15.61 -7.21
C LEU A 160 4.17 -16.70 -6.61
N ALA A 161 3.14 -17.13 -7.34
CA ALA A 161 2.46 -18.39 -7.10
C ALA A 161 2.64 -19.29 -8.34
N LEU A 162 3.35 -20.40 -8.17
CA LEU A 162 3.76 -21.29 -9.24
C LEU A 162 3.00 -22.61 -9.15
N GLY A 163 2.18 -22.86 -10.17
CA GLY A 163 1.36 -24.04 -10.32
C GLY A 163 2.11 -25.25 -10.85
N ASP A 164 1.35 -26.23 -11.32
CA ASP A 164 1.91 -27.39 -12.01
C ASP A 164 2.56 -27.00 -13.37
N THR A 165 3.08 -28.00 -14.08
CA THR A 165 3.74 -27.76 -15.38
C THR A 165 2.80 -27.24 -16.48
N GLN A 166 1.48 -27.26 -16.25
CA GLN A 166 0.46 -26.72 -17.15
C GLN A 166 -0.02 -25.33 -16.70
N GLY A 167 0.48 -24.85 -15.56
CA GLY A 167 0.14 -23.56 -14.97
C GLY A 167 -1.06 -23.59 -14.02
N PHE A 168 -1.62 -24.76 -13.69
CA PHE A 168 -2.80 -24.87 -12.81
C PHE A 168 -2.43 -24.89 -11.34
N TYR A 169 -3.42 -24.60 -10.48
CA TYR A 169 -3.35 -24.78 -9.03
C TYR A 169 -2.43 -23.78 -8.32
N ALA A 170 -2.49 -22.50 -8.71
CA ALA A 170 -1.73 -21.43 -8.07
C ALA A 170 -2.56 -20.15 -7.94
N TYR A 171 -2.81 -19.68 -6.72
CA TYR A 171 -3.72 -18.56 -6.51
C TYR A 171 -3.14 -17.48 -5.60
N GLY A 172 -3.53 -16.23 -5.86
CA GLY A 172 -3.26 -15.10 -4.98
C GLY A 172 -1.76 -14.84 -4.81
N ALA A 173 -1.01 -14.57 -5.87
CA ALA A 173 0.45 -14.45 -5.74
C ALA A 173 0.85 -13.35 -4.74
N GLY A 174 0.12 -12.23 -4.71
CA GLY A 174 0.25 -11.24 -3.63
C GLY A 174 -0.39 -11.73 -2.33
N ILE A 175 -1.72 -11.86 -2.34
CA ILE A 175 -2.53 -12.29 -1.20
C ILE A 175 -3.51 -13.38 -1.63
N ASP A 176 -3.58 -14.46 -0.87
CA ASP A 176 -4.61 -15.49 -0.99
C ASP A 176 -5.42 -15.58 0.31
N LEU A 177 -6.74 -15.52 0.20
CA LEU A 177 -7.68 -15.79 1.31
C LEU A 177 -8.45 -17.09 1.01
N ALA A 178 -8.31 -18.07 1.91
CA ALA A 178 -9.00 -19.35 1.81
C ALA A 178 -10.47 -19.28 2.26
N ASP A 179 -11.21 -20.35 1.98
CA ASP A 179 -12.64 -20.49 2.33
C ASP A 179 -12.89 -20.24 3.82
N ASP A 180 -14.04 -19.63 4.14
CA ASP A 180 -14.44 -19.28 5.51
C ASP A 180 -13.47 -18.31 6.24
N SER A 181 -12.57 -17.62 5.53
CA SER A 181 -11.75 -16.52 6.10
C SER A 181 -12.35 -15.15 5.80
N THR A 182 -11.98 -14.15 6.60
CA THR A 182 -12.27 -12.73 6.31
C THR A 182 -11.00 -11.91 6.45
N ALA A 183 -10.98 -10.69 5.94
CA ALA A 183 -9.83 -9.79 6.12
C ALA A 183 -10.23 -8.33 5.95
N ILE A 184 -9.44 -7.45 6.56
CA ILE A 184 -9.42 -6.02 6.22
C ILE A 184 -8.13 -5.77 5.44
N ILE A 185 -8.25 -5.45 4.16
CA ILE A 185 -7.15 -5.15 3.23
C ILE A 185 -7.26 -3.68 2.86
N GLU A 186 -6.45 -2.82 3.49
CA GLU A 186 -6.59 -1.37 3.37
C GLU A 186 -5.27 -0.62 3.20
N ASN A 187 -5.25 0.40 2.34
CA ASN A 187 -4.06 1.26 2.14
C ASN A 187 -2.81 0.48 1.72
N ASN A 188 -2.95 -0.65 1.04
CA ASN A 188 -1.79 -1.41 0.55
C ASN A 188 -1.46 -1.03 -0.89
N ILE A 189 -0.19 -1.18 -1.24
CA ILE A 189 0.27 -1.27 -2.63
C ILE A 189 0.48 -2.75 -2.93
N ILE A 190 -0.29 -3.31 -3.88
CA ILE A 190 -0.18 -4.69 -4.31
C ILE A 190 0.25 -4.65 -5.78
N GLU A 191 1.56 -4.80 -6.02
CA GLU A 191 2.13 -4.53 -7.34
C GLU A 191 2.94 -5.70 -7.92
N ASN A 192 2.85 -5.93 -9.22
CA ASN A 192 3.75 -6.84 -9.94
C ASN A 192 3.83 -8.26 -9.34
N ASN A 193 2.77 -8.74 -8.68
CA ASN A 193 2.69 -10.13 -8.24
C ASN A 193 2.20 -10.99 -9.40
N SER A 194 2.73 -12.20 -9.52
CA SER A 194 2.51 -13.04 -10.69
C SER A 194 2.16 -14.47 -10.32
N THR A 195 1.03 -14.96 -10.83
CA THR A 195 0.61 -16.35 -10.68
C THR A 195 0.57 -17.06 -12.02
N THR A 196 0.81 -18.37 -12.04
CA THR A 196 0.62 -19.18 -13.25
C THR A 196 -0.85 -19.45 -13.56
N ASP A 197 -1.74 -19.41 -12.55
CA ASP A 197 -3.18 -19.65 -12.71
C ASP A 197 -3.95 -18.32 -12.58
N SER A 198 -4.60 -18.04 -11.45
CA SER A 198 -5.58 -16.96 -11.31
C SER A 198 -5.41 -16.14 -10.02
N GLY A 199 -5.84 -14.88 -10.03
CA GLY A 199 -5.66 -13.97 -8.88
C GLY A 199 -4.21 -13.50 -8.72
N GLY A 200 -3.67 -12.76 -9.69
CA GLY A 200 -2.27 -12.28 -9.64
C GLY A 200 -1.98 -11.44 -8.39
N GLY A 201 -2.82 -10.43 -8.15
CA GLY A 201 -2.72 -9.60 -6.95
C GLY A 201 -3.35 -10.27 -5.73
N VAL A 202 -4.68 -10.41 -5.77
CA VAL A 202 -5.49 -10.95 -4.67
C VAL A 202 -6.39 -12.06 -5.17
N SER A 203 -6.45 -13.18 -4.45
CA SER A 203 -7.45 -14.24 -4.66
C SER A 203 -8.31 -14.40 -3.42
N LEU A 204 -9.62 -14.50 -3.64
CA LEU A 204 -10.64 -14.68 -2.61
C LEU A 204 -11.46 -15.93 -2.91
N GLY A 205 -11.15 -17.04 -2.23
CA GLY A 205 -12.07 -18.16 -2.08
C GLY A 205 -12.81 -17.99 -0.77
N VAL A 206 -13.90 -17.23 -0.69
CA VAL A 206 -14.58 -16.99 0.61
C VAL A 206 -16.06 -17.38 0.57
N ALA A 207 -16.34 -18.68 0.61
CA ALA A 207 -17.70 -19.16 0.81
C ALA A 207 -18.17 -18.98 2.27
N GLY A 208 -19.47 -18.80 2.51
CA GLY A 208 -20.11 -19.08 3.81
C GLY A 208 -19.92 -18.06 4.94
N VAL A 209 -19.12 -17.00 4.76
CA VAL A 209 -18.84 -16.02 5.83
C VAL A 209 -20.00 -15.08 6.13
N THR A 210 -20.15 -14.71 7.40
CA THR A 210 -21.16 -13.72 7.84
C THR A 210 -20.63 -12.29 7.84
N THR A 211 -19.30 -12.12 7.86
CA THR A 211 -18.62 -10.83 7.78
C THR A 211 -17.89 -10.73 6.43
N PRO A 212 -18.23 -9.78 5.56
CA PRO A 212 -17.59 -9.65 4.25
C PRO A 212 -16.12 -9.22 4.39
N VAL A 213 -15.28 -9.69 3.47
CA VAL A 213 -13.91 -9.18 3.29
C VAL A 213 -13.97 -7.69 2.92
N SER A 214 -13.13 -6.85 3.50
CA SER A 214 -12.99 -5.44 3.13
C SER A 214 -11.73 -5.24 2.28
N ILE A 215 -11.87 -4.79 1.03
CA ILE A 215 -10.78 -4.35 0.16
C ILE A 215 -11.03 -2.89 -0.16
N VAL A 216 -10.36 -1.99 0.57
CA VAL A 216 -10.66 -0.56 0.51
C VAL A 216 -9.38 0.27 0.41
N HIS A 217 -9.36 1.25 -0.50
CA HIS A 217 -8.21 2.15 -0.65
C HIS A 217 -6.87 1.45 -0.90
N ASN A 218 -6.86 0.43 -1.75
CA ASN A 218 -5.61 -0.19 -2.20
C ASN A 218 -5.24 0.31 -3.60
N THR A 219 -3.94 0.34 -3.87
CA THR A 219 -3.42 0.47 -5.24
C THR A 219 -2.98 -0.92 -5.70
N ILE A 220 -3.74 -1.52 -6.60
CA ILE A 220 -3.54 -2.89 -7.12
C ILE A 220 -3.13 -2.75 -8.59
N ILE A 221 -1.84 -2.90 -8.87
CA ILE A 221 -1.27 -2.48 -10.14
C ILE A 221 -0.27 -3.47 -10.75
N GLY A 222 -0.36 -3.70 -12.07
CA GLY A 222 0.65 -4.50 -12.78
C GLY A 222 0.71 -5.97 -12.37
N ASN A 223 -0.32 -6.50 -11.70
CA ASN A 223 -0.33 -7.91 -11.30
C ASN A 223 -0.71 -8.81 -12.48
N LEU A 224 -0.12 -10.00 -12.54
CA LEU A 224 -0.25 -10.94 -13.64
C LEU A 224 -0.86 -12.27 -13.19
N ALA A 225 -1.91 -12.70 -13.88
CA ALA A 225 -2.41 -14.06 -13.85
C ALA A 225 -2.08 -14.77 -15.16
N GLY A 226 -1.89 -16.09 -15.13
CA GLY A 226 -1.57 -16.88 -16.32
C GLY A 226 -0.10 -16.89 -16.75
N GLN A 227 0.84 -16.58 -15.86
CA GLN A 227 2.27 -16.61 -16.16
C GLN A 227 2.69 -17.96 -16.76
N GLY A 228 3.44 -17.93 -17.86
CA GLY A 228 3.88 -19.15 -18.53
C GLY A 228 2.86 -19.76 -19.49
N GLY A 229 1.73 -19.10 -19.71
CA GLY A 229 0.79 -19.42 -20.77
C GLY A 229 -0.17 -20.55 -20.43
N ALA A 230 -0.76 -20.53 -19.22
CA ALA A 230 -1.84 -21.46 -18.87
C ALA A 230 -2.89 -21.48 -19.99
N THR A 231 -3.21 -22.69 -20.46
CA THR A 231 -3.78 -22.85 -21.81
C THR A 231 -5.29 -22.63 -21.89
N THR A 232 -5.98 -22.52 -20.76
CA THR A 232 -7.41 -22.14 -20.69
C THR A 232 -7.79 -21.64 -19.29
N SER A 233 -8.67 -20.62 -19.22
CA SER A 233 -9.40 -20.20 -18.00
C SER A 233 -8.56 -19.48 -16.93
N ILE A 234 -7.89 -18.40 -17.34
CA ILE A 234 -7.17 -17.47 -16.46
C ILE A 234 -8.12 -16.35 -16.04
N PHE A 235 -8.16 -16.03 -14.75
CA PHE A 235 -9.08 -15.04 -14.20
C PHE A 235 -8.40 -14.10 -13.20
N GLY A 236 -8.81 -12.83 -13.19
CA GLY A 236 -8.43 -11.91 -12.11
C GLY A 236 -6.93 -11.59 -12.10
N GLY A 237 -6.46 -10.74 -13.01
CA GLY A 237 -5.07 -10.27 -12.97
C GLY A 237 -4.79 -9.52 -11.65
N GLY A 238 -5.67 -8.57 -11.33
CA GLY A 238 -5.66 -7.82 -10.08
C GLY A 238 -6.34 -8.58 -8.95
N ILE A 239 -7.65 -8.82 -9.08
CA ILE A 239 -8.47 -9.49 -8.05
C ILE A 239 -9.27 -10.64 -8.66
N LEU A 240 -9.24 -11.80 -8.02
CA LEU A 240 -10.16 -12.89 -8.26
C LEU A 240 -11.15 -13.03 -7.09
N LEU A 241 -12.44 -13.09 -7.40
CA LEU A 241 -13.51 -13.47 -6.48
C LEU A 241 -14.11 -14.81 -6.90
N GLU A 242 -13.94 -15.84 -6.09
CA GLU A 242 -14.56 -17.14 -6.32
C GLU A 242 -16.05 -17.15 -5.97
N VAL A 243 -16.71 -18.26 -6.27
CA VAL A 243 -18.16 -18.45 -6.15
C VAL A 243 -18.64 -18.10 -4.73
N ASP A 244 -19.73 -17.35 -4.64
CA ASP A 244 -20.40 -16.97 -3.40
C ASP A 244 -19.56 -16.15 -2.41
N SER A 245 -18.46 -15.57 -2.88
CA SER A 245 -17.65 -14.62 -2.11
C SER A 245 -18.45 -13.38 -1.70
N SER A 246 -18.25 -12.91 -0.47
CA SER A 246 -18.84 -11.68 0.07
C SER A 246 -17.74 -10.67 0.39
N ALA A 247 -17.71 -9.55 -0.33
CA ALA A 247 -16.71 -8.50 -0.17
C ALA A 247 -17.31 -7.09 -0.27
N THR A 248 -16.68 -6.15 0.42
CA THR A 248 -16.78 -4.71 0.18
C THR A 248 -15.53 -4.26 -0.54
N ILE A 249 -15.68 -3.86 -1.81
CA ILE A 249 -14.59 -3.41 -2.68
C ILE A 249 -14.88 -1.96 -3.07
N ARG A 250 -14.12 -1.03 -2.50
CA ARG A 250 -14.38 0.40 -2.67
C ARG A 250 -13.13 1.26 -2.65
N ASN A 251 -13.13 2.34 -3.43
CA ASN A 251 -12.03 3.33 -3.48
C ASN A 251 -10.68 2.71 -3.81
N ASN A 252 -10.63 1.62 -4.55
CA ASN A 252 -9.37 1.04 -5.00
C ASN A 252 -8.97 1.62 -6.36
N LEU A 253 -7.66 1.74 -6.60
CA LEU A 253 -7.11 1.86 -7.95
C LEU A 253 -6.73 0.45 -8.42
N ILE A 254 -7.33 -0.02 -9.51
CA ILE A 254 -7.09 -1.34 -10.08
C ILE A 254 -6.63 -1.13 -11.53
N VAL A 255 -5.31 -1.08 -11.72
CA VAL A 255 -4.69 -0.49 -12.91
C VAL A 255 -3.67 -1.44 -13.55
N ASP A 256 -3.59 -1.49 -14.87
CA ASP A 256 -2.54 -2.23 -15.59
C ASP A 256 -2.41 -3.72 -15.20
N ASN A 257 -3.45 -4.34 -14.64
CA ASN A 257 -3.41 -5.76 -14.29
C ASN A 257 -3.73 -6.63 -15.49
N ASP A 258 -3.10 -7.79 -15.58
CA ASP A 258 -3.13 -8.65 -16.76
C ASP A 258 -3.58 -10.08 -16.39
N ALA A 259 -4.67 -10.55 -16.99
CA ALA A 259 -5.15 -11.93 -16.95
C ALA A 259 -4.85 -12.67 -18.27
N THR A 260 -3.88 -12.19 -19.04
CA THR A 260 -3.55 -12.52 -20.43
C THR A 260 -4.67 -12.21 -21.43
N ALA A 261 -4.32 -12.08 -22.71
CA ALA A 261 -5.30 -11.83 -23.77
C ALA A 261 -6.39 -12.93 -23.92
N THR A 262 -6.17 -14.12 -23.35
CA THR A 262 -7.11 -15.26 -23.41
C THR A 262 -7.90 -15.47 -22.11
N GLY A 263 -7.57 -14.73 -21.04
CA GLY A 263 -8.29 -14.80 -19.77
C GLY A 263 -9.47 -13.84 -19.73
N GLN A 264 -9.90 -13.51 -18.51
CA GLN A 264 -10.99 -12.58 -18.24
C GLN A 264 -10.76 -11.84 -16.92
N GLY A 265 -11.22 -10.59 -16.85
CA GLY A 265 -11.13 -9.78 -15.65
C GLY A 265 -9.67 -9.48 -15.31
N GLY A 266 -8.98 -8.81 -16.22
CA GLY A 266 -7.64 -8.26 -15.97
C GLY A 266 -7.59 -7.49 -14.67
N GLY A 267 -8.54 -6.57 -14.46
CA GLY A 267 -8.68 -5.86 -13.19
C GLY A 267 -9.30 -6.75 -12.12
N ILE A 268 -10.54 -7.18 -12.35
CA ILE A 268 -11.29 -8.04 -11.42
C ILE A 268 -12.14 -9.10 -12.14
N HIS A 269 -12.19 -10.31 -11.59
CA HIS A 269 -13.12 -11.36 -12.05
C HIS A 269 -14.05 -11.83 -10.93
N PHE A 270 -15.32 -12.03 -11.28
CA PHE A 270 -16.36 -12.56 -10.40
C PHE A 270 -16.85 -13.92 -10.88
N PHE A 271 -16.70 -14.98 -10.09
CA PHE A 271 -17.33 -16.28 -10.38
C PHE A 271 -18.81 -16.36 -9.98
N SER A 272 -19.49 -15.23 -9.80
CA SER A 272 -20.88 -15.13 -9.37
C SER A 272 -21.79 -14.51 -10.43
N ASN A 273 -23.05 -14.99 -10.53
CA ASN A 273 -24.04 -14.46 -11.49
C ASN A 273 -24.61 -13.06 -11.08
N GLY A 274 -23.99 -12.37 -10.13
CA GLY A 274 -24.42 -11.09 -9.58
C GLY A 274 -23.71 -10.74 -8.28
N LEU A 275 -23.97 -9.56 -7.73
CA LEU A 275 -23.24 -9.06 -6.56
C LEU A 275 -23.60 -9.76 -5.24
N GLN A 276 -24.68 -10.55 -5.14
CA GLN A 276 -25.00 -11.39 -3.96
C GLN A 276 -24.86 -10.73 -2.56
N GLY A 277 -25.05 -9.40 -2.42
CA GLY A 277 -24.85 -8.68 -1.15
C GLY A 277 -23.46 -8.04 -0.97
N MET A 278 -22.55 -8.24 -1.92
CA MET A 278 -21.30 -7.49 -2.06
C MET A 278 -21.56 -6.02 -2.32
N THR A 279 -20.64 -5.19 -1.83
CA THR A 279 -20.56 -3.79 -2.18
C THR A 279 -19.39 -3.59 -3.14
N TYR A 280 -19.65 -3.02 -4.30
CA TYR A 280 -18.66 -2.81 -5.36
C TYR A 280 -18.92 -1.45 -5.99
N GLU A 281 -18.18 -0.42 -5.58
CA GLU A 281 -18.38 0.96 -6.03
C GLU A 281 -17.15 1.83 -5.77
N SER A 282 -17.09 2.97 -6.46
CA SER A 282 -16.05 3.98 -6.36
C SER A 282 -14.63 3.43 -6.56
N ASN A 283 -14.47 2.34 -7.29
CA ASN A 283 -13.14 1.89 -7.71
C ASN A 283 -12.84 2.48 -9.08
N ASP A 284 -11.58 2.76 -9.34
CA ASP A 284 -11.09 3.19 -10.64
C ASP A 284 -10.39 2.03 -11.34
N PHE A 285 -10.84 1.73 -12.55
CA PHE A 285 -10.25 0.72 -13.40
C PHE A 285 -9.64 1.38 -14.62
N ASP A 286 -8.35 1.14 -14.85
CA ASP A 286 -7.67 1.67 -16.02
C ASP A 286 -6.68 0.66 -16.58
N ALA A 287 -6.63 0.58 -17.92
CA ALA A 287 -5.63 -0.17 -18.67
C ALA A 287 -5.45 -1.66 -18.31
N ASN A 288 -6.46 -2.33 -17.73
CA ASN A 288 -6.36 -3.75 -17.44
C ASN A 288 -6.57 -4.62 -18.70
N ILE A 289 -5.93 -5.79 -18.74
CA ILE A 289 -5.94 -6.72 -19.87
C ILE A 289 -6.49 -8.09 -19.43
N PRO A 290 -7.44 -8.70 -20.15
CA PRO A 290 -8.03 -8.22 -21.40
C PRO A 290 -9.16 -7.21 -21.20
N ASP A 291 -9.65 -7.07 -19.98
CA ASP A 291 -10.79 -6.24 -19.59
C ASP A 291 -10.72 -5.85 -18.11
N ASP A 292 -11.32 -4.72 -17.75
CA ASP A 292 -11.33 -4.22 -16.37
C ASP A 292 -12.09 -5.12 -15.41
N CYS A 293 -13.20 -5.69 -15.87
CA CYS A 293 -14.08 -6.51 -15.04
C CYS A 293 -14.82 -7.56 -15.87
N ALA A 294 -14.84 -8.78 -15.34
CA ALA A 294 -15.54 -9.93 -15.93
C ALA A 294 -16.40 -10.71 -14.92
N GLY A 295 -17.30 -11.53 -15.44
CA GLY A 295 -18.07 -12.49 -14.64
C GLY A 295 -19.40 -11.96 -14.09
N LEU A 296 -19.64 -10.64 -14.11
CA LEU A 296 -20.94 -10.05 -13.80
C LEU A 296 -21.79 -9.80 -15.06
N PRO A 297 -23.13 -9.98 -15.01
CA PRO A 297 -23.99 -9.73 -16.16
C PRO A 297 -24.26 -8.23 -16.39
N GLY A 298 -24.35 -7.84 -17.66
CA GLY A 298 -24.78 -6.50 -18.10
C GLY A 298 -23.77 -5.39 -17.76
N SER A 299 -24.26 -4.22 -17.37
CA SER A 299 -23.42 -3.06 -17.04
C SER A 299 -22.90 -3.05 -15.60
N LYS A 300 -23.03 -4.17 -14.86
CA LYS A 300 -22.63 -4.22 -13.44
C LYS A 300 -21.13 -3.99 -13.25
N CYS A 301 -20.31 -4.32 -14.24
CA CYS A 301 -18.88 -4.06 -14.21
C CYS A 301 -18.52 -2.56 -14.24
N SER A 302 -19.37 -1.71 -14.81
CA SER A 302 -19.12 -0.27 -14.93
C SER A 302 -20.01 0.60 -14.04
N SER A 303 -21.05 0.04 -13.44
CA SER A 303 -21.96 0.80 -12.58
C SER A 303 -21.26 1.25 -11.30
N GLY A 304 -21.21 2.56 -11.08
CA GLY A 304 -20.60 3.15 -9.89
C GLY A 304 -19.08 3.03 -9.83
N GLN A 305 -18.41 2.75 -10.95
CA GLN A 305 -16.95 2.73 -11.04
C GLN A 305 -16.45 3.96 -11.82
N PHE A 306 -15.18 4.28 -11.64
CA PHE A 306 -14.42 5.24 -12.43
C PHE A 306 -13.60 4.51 -13.50
N ALA A 307 -13.21 5.28 -14.53
CA ALA A 307 -12.37 4.79 -15.63
C ALA A 307 -11.55 5.97 -16.16
N VAL A 308 -10.71 6.54 -15.30
CA VAL A 308 -9.85 7.67 -15.62
C VAL A 308 -8.40 7.28 -15.37
N ALA A 309 -7.50 7.61 -16.29
CA ALA A 309 -6.10 7.23 -16.14
C ALA A 309 -5.43 7.98 -14.97
N PRO A 310 -5.00 7.31 -13.88
CA PRO A 310 -4.34 7.98 -12.78
C PRO A 310 -2.96 8.50 -13.19
N LEU A 311 -2.62 9.71 -12.75
CA LEU A 311 -1.30 10.28 -12.96
C LEU A 311 -0.50 10.19 -11.65
N PHE A 312 0.45 9.26 -11.60
CA PHE A 312 1.33 9.05 -10.44
C PHE A 312 2.61 9.88 -10.52
N LEU A 313 3.23 10.14 -9.36
CA LEU A 313 4.50 10.89 -9.28
C LEU A 313 5.65 10.16 -9.97
N ASP A 314 5.91 8.90 -9.61
CA ASP A 314 6.96 8.08 -10.22
C ASP A 314 6.60 6.58 -10.13
N PRO A 315 5.72 6.09 -11.01
CA PRO A 315 5.30 4.69 -10.98
C PRO A 315 6.45 3.72 -11.31
N ALA A 316 7.48 4.16 -12.06
CA ALA A 316 8.62 3.31 -12.38
C ALA A 316 9.48 2.99 -11.14
N ALA A 317 9.49 3.87 -10.14
CA ALA A 317 10.10 3.63 -8.83
C ALA A 317 9.12 3.08 -7.78
N GLY A 318 7.88 2.75 -8.15
CA GLY A 318 6.83 2.30 -7.22
C GLY A 318 6.21 3.42 -6.37
N ASN A 319 6.36 4.68 -6.78
CA ASN A 319 5.74 5.82 -6.11
C ASN A 319 4.38 6.16 -6.76
N TYR A 320 3.34 5.47 -6.28
CA TYR A 320 1.96 5.63 -6.74
C TYR A 320 1.16 6.73 -6.03
N ARG A 321 1.84 7.72 -5.45
CA ARG A 321 1.13 8.92 -4.95
C ARG A 321 0.53 9.67 -6.14
N PRO A 322 -0.74 10.09 -6.07
CA PRO A 322 -1.36 10.89 -7.11
C PRO A 322 -0.66 12.24 -7.24
N ARG A 323 -0.40 12.66 -8.48
CA ARG A 323 0.01 14.03 -8.82
C ARG A 323 -1.13 15.01 -8.57
N SER A 324 -0.79 16.27 -8.37
CA SER A 324 -1.78 17.36 -8.22
C SER A 324 -2.59 17.65 -9.49
N ASP A 325 -2.23 17.08 -10.65
CA ASP A 325 -3.00 17.16 -11.90
C ASP A 325 -3.64 15.82 -12.27
N SER A 326 -3.67 14.87 -11.34
CA SER A 326 -4.29 13.56 -11.55
C SER A 326 -5.82 13.70 -11.66
N PRO A 327 -6.49 12.96 -12.55
CA PRO A 327 -7.95 13.00 -12.65
C PRO A 327 -8.65 12.23 -11.52
N ILE A 328 -7.91 11.48 -10.70
CA ILE A 328 -8.48 10.69 -9.59
C ILE A 328 -8.66 11.49 -8.30
N LEU A 329 -8.27 12.77 -8.28
CA LEU A 329 -8.39 13.61 -7.09
C LEU A 329 -9.86 13.77 -6.68
N ASP A 330 -10.15 13.59 -5.39
CA ASP A 330 -11.47 13.69 -4.77
C ASP A 330 -12.56 12.82 -5.42
N LEU A 331 -12.19 11.76 -6.14
CA LEU A 331 -13.17 10.92 -6.81
C LEU A 331 -13.83 9.89 -5.88
N GLY A 332 -13.13 9.44 -4.84
CA GLY A 332 -13.61 8.39 -3.94
C GLY A 332 -14.76 8.84 -3.04
N THR A 333 -15.31 7.89 -2.28
CA THR A 333 -16.36 8.17 -1.29
C THR A 333 -15.85 8.06 0.15
N ALA A 334 -16.29 8.93 1.05
CA ALA A 334 -15.96 8.83 2.48
C ALA A 334 -16.57 7.59 3.17
N THR A 335 -17.50 6.89 2.52
CA THR A 335 -18.19 5.74 3.11
C THR A 335 -17.24 4.56 3.31
N GLY A 336 -17.00 4.17 4.56
CA GLY A 336 -16.10 3.06 4.89
C GLY A 336 -14.62 3.38 4.66
N ALA A 337 -14.27 4.64 4.42
CA ALA A 337 -12.88 5.06 4.30
C ALA A 337 -12.14 4.97 5.66
N PRO A 338 -10.91 4.43 5.71
CA PRO A 338 -10.07 4.57 6.88
C PRO A 338 -9.72 6.04 7.11
N ALA A 339 -9.53 6.43 8.37
CA ALA A 339 -9.27 7.84 8.72
C ALA A 339 -7.98 8.39 8.09
N LEU A 340 -6.99 7.52 7.89
CA LEU A 340 -5.66 7.88 7.40
C LEU A 340 -5.28 7.00 6.20
N ASP A 341 -4.56 7.57 5.24
CA ASP A 341 -3.97 6.88 4.09
C ASP A 341 -2.72 6.05 4.47
N ALA A 342 -1.98 5.56 3.48
CA ALA A 342 -0.75 4.79 3.66
C ALA A 342 0.41 5.59 4.29
N ASP A 343 0.44 6.91 4.14
CA ASP A 343 1.44 7.80 4.74
C ASP A 343 1.04 8.31 6.13
N GLY A 344 -0.18 7.98 6.58
CA GLY A 344 -0.74 8.49 7.82
C GLY A 344 -1.36 9.89 7.67
N GLN A 345 -1.67 10.31 6.44
CA GLN A 345 -2.32 11.58 6.12
C GLN A 345 -3.85 11.41 6.12
N ALA A 346 -4.58 12.47 6.43
CA ALA A 346 -6.05 12.41 6.53
C ALA A 346 -6.71 12.31 5.15
N ARG A 347 -7.73 11.44 5.02
CA ARG A 347 -8.52 11.28 3.78
C ARG A 347 -9.61 12.33 3.57
N SER A 348 -9.39 13.53 4.08
CA SER A 348 -10.32 14.65 4.00
C SER A 348 -9.66 15.87 3.36
N ALA A 349 -8.64 15.63 2.53
CA ALA A 349 -8.06 16.67 1.72
C ALA A 349 -9.05 17.03 0.61
N ASP A 350 -9.01 18.28 0.17
CA ASP A 350 -9.62 18.74 -1.09
C ASP A 350 -8.46 18.82 -2.07
N GLY A 351 -8.23 17.75 -2.82
CA GLY A 351 -7.13 17.55 -3.76
C GLY A 351 -7.26 18.37 -5.06
N ASP A 352 -8.48 18.73 -5.48
CA ASP A 352 -8.76 19.45 -6.74
C ASP A 352 -9.11 20.96 -6.61
N LEU A 353 -9.41 21.46 -5.39
CA LEU A 353 -9.81 22.83 -5.01
C LEU A 353 -11.19 23.24 -5.50
N ASP A 354 -12.09 22.31 -5.74
CA ASP A 354 -13.47 22.68 -6.06
C ASP A 354 -14.29 23.13 -4.83
N GLY A 355 -13.72 22.95 -3.62
CA GLY A 355 -14.33 23.27 -2.34
C GLY A 355 -15.08 22.10 -1.69
N ILE A 356 -14.99 20.89 -2.26
CA ILE A 356 -15.64 19.67 -1.80
C ILE A 356 -14.57 18.58 -1.62
N ALA A 357 -14.09 18.44 -0.38
CA ALA A 357 -13.15 17.38 -0.02
C ALA A 357 -13.79 15.98 -0.12
N ALA A 358 -13.10 15.06 -0.77
CA ALA A 358 -13.42 13.63 -0.77
C ALA A 358 -12.15 12.77 -0.85
N PRO A 359 -12.17 11.53 -0.35
CA PRO A 359 -10.99 10.68 -0.44
C PRO A 359 -10.55 10.42 -1.87
N ASP A 360 -9.25 10.40 -2.12
CA ASP A 360 -8.71 9.86 -3.37
C ASP A 360 -8.83 8.32 -3.36
N PRO A 361 -9.24 7.69 -4.47
CA PRO A 361 -9.12 6.24 -4.59
C PRO A 361 -7.65 5.83 -4.60
N GLY A 362 -7.35 4.67 -4.01
CA GLY A 362 -6.01 4.13 -3.87
C GLY A 362 -5.38 4.32 -2.49
N ALA A 363 -4.13 3.87 -2.36
CA ALA A 363 -3.44 3.82 -1.07
C ALA A 363 -3.07 5.18 -0.48
N PHE A 364 -2.98 6.23 -1.30
CA PHE A 364 -2.48 7.54 -0.93
C PHE A 364 -3.51 8.62 -1.18
N GLU A 365 -3.53 9.61 -0.30
CA GLU A 365 -4.28 10.85 -0.49
C GLU A 365 -3.35 11.96 -0.99
N ASN A 366 -3.78 12.73 -1.98
CA ASN A 366 -3.11 13.96 -2.36
C ASN A 366 -3.36 15.05 -1.32
N GLN A 367 -2.39 15.30 -0.44
CA GLN A 367 -2.44 16.46 0.47
C GLN A 367 -2.05 17.79 -0.20
N ARG A 368 -1.84 17.81 -1.52
CA ARG A 368 -1.18 18.86 -2.32
C ARG A 368 0.30 19.05 -2.03
N GLU A 369 1.04 19.39 -3.08
CA GLU A 369 2.19 20.31 -2.99
C GLU A 369 1.63 21.74 -2.96
N THR A 370 2.01 22.55 -1.97
CA THR A 370 1.69 23.98 -1.70
C THR A 370 0.67 24.66 -2.62
N THR A 371 -0.41 25.17 -2.02
CA THR A 371 -1.37 26.10 -2.63
C THR A 371 -0.65 27.18 -3.44
N ARG A 372 -1.22 27.55 -4.60
CA ARG A 372 -0.68 28.55 -5.55
C ARG A 372 -0.10 29.76 -4.82
N LEU A 373 1.17 30.07 -5.11
CA LEU A 373 1.76 31.38 -4.84
C LEU A 373 0.78 32.49 -5.27
N SER A 374 0.47 33.39 -4.34
CA SER A 374 -0.50 34.47 -4.51
C SER A 374 0.12 35.82 -4.17
N PHE A 375 -0.40 36.88 -4.79
CA PHE A 375 -0.02 38.25 -4.48
C PHE A 375 -1.08 38.87 -3.58
N GLN A 376 -0.69 39.35 -2.39
CA GLN A 376 -1.58 40.12 -1.51
C GLN A 376 -1.69 41.57 -1.96
N ASP A 377 -0.62 42.09 -2.55
CA ASP A 377 -0.53 43.39 -3.20
C ASP A 377 0.50 43.34 -4.34
N SER A 378 0.97 44.49 -4.82
CA SER A 378 1.92 44.55 -5.94
C SER A 378 3.31 43.98 -5.63
N ILE A 379 3.64 43.69 -4.38
CA ILE A 379 4.99 43.27 -3.95
C ILE A 379 5.00 42.10 -2.96
N SER A 380 3.91 41.87 -2.23
CA SER A 380 3.82 40.84 -1.20
C SER A 380 3.30 39.53 -1.77
N LEU A 381 4.12 38.49 -1.64
CA LEU A 381 3.85 37.13 -2.07
C LEU A 381 3.48 36.28 -0.85
N THR A 382 2.44 35.47 -0.95
CA THR A 382 2.07 34.47 0.06
C THR A 382 1.73 33.14 -0.56
N TRP A 383 2.08 32.07 0.15
CA TRP A 383 1.72 30.69 -0.18
C TRP A 383 1.20 30.01 1.08
N ASP A 384 0.69 28.79 0.96
CA ASP A 384 0.25 28.01 2.12
C ASP A 384 1.41 27.13 2.63
N GLY A 385 1.55 27.04 3.96
CA GLY A 385 2.49 26.15 4.65
C GLY A 385 1.81 25.14 5.57
N SER A 386 0.50 24.93 5.42
CA SER A 386 -0.29 23.94 6.14
C SER A 386 0.21 22.49 5.97
N ILE A 387 1.10 22.25 5.02
CA ILE A 387 1.48 20.92 4.52
C ILE A 387 2.46 20.21 5.46
N ASN A 388 3.31 20.93 6.19
CA ASN A 388 4.21 20.35 7.19
C ASN A 388 4.99 21.45 7.94
N PRO A 389 4.98 21.52 9.30
CA PRO A 389 5.78 22.49 10.05
C PRO A 389 7.30 22.28 9.94
N ALA A 390 7.75 21.14 9.40
CA ALA A 390 9.16 20.81 9.16
C ALA A 390 9.70 21.26 7.80
N VAL A 391 8.83 21.71 6.88
CA VAL A 391 9.25 22.14 5.53
C VAL A 391 9.86 23.53 5.58
N ARG A 392 10.91 23.72 4.77
CA ARG A 392 11.49 25.03 4.44
C ARG A 392 11.18 25.36 3.00
N PHE A 393 11.08 26.64 2.66
CA PHE A 393 10.73 27.08 1.31
C PHE A 393 11.91 27.78 0.63
N GLU A 394 12.11 27.46 -0.65
CA GLU A 394 12.99 28.20 -1.55
C GLU A 394 12.12 29.00 -2.53
N LEU A 395 12.28 30.31 -2.55
CA LEU A 395 11.61 31.21 -3.49
C LEU A 395 12.57 31.58 -4.62
N TYR A 396 12.17 31.32 -5.85
CA TYR A 396 12.91 31.65 -7.07
C TYR A 396 12.15 32.68 -7.90
N ARG A 397 12.90 33.47 -8.68
CA ARG A 397 12.34 34.50 -9.55
C ARG A 397 13.08 34.61 -10.88
N ASP A 398 12.33 34.76 -11.97
CA ASP A 398 12.86 35.11 -13.29
C ASP A 398 12.05 36.21 -14.00
N ASP A 399 12.57 36.68 -15.13
CA ASP A 399 11.82 37.53 -16.07
C ASP A 399 10.81 36.67 -16.85
N LEU A 400 9.57 37.16 -16.99
CA LEU A 400 8.54 36.50 -17.77
C LEU A 400 8.95 36.31 -19.24
N ALA A 401 9.77 37.21 -19.79
CA ALA A 401 10.31 37.09 -21.14
C ALA A 401 11.29 35.91 -21.32
N ALA A 402 11.77 35.30 -20.23
CA ALA A 402 12.66 34.14 -20.26
C ALA A 402 11.91 32.79 -20.31
N LEU A 403 10.58 32.79 -20.32
CA LEU A 403 9.76 31.58 -20.48
C LEU A 403 10.11 30.86 -21.79
N GLY A 404 10.78 29.72 -21.68
CA GLY A 404 11.23 28.89 -22.81
C GLY A 404 12.71 28.47 -22.73
N SER A 405 13.47 29.03 -21.79
CA SER A 405 14.81 28.53 -21.45
C SER A 405 14.73 27.49 -20.33
N THR A 406 15.63 26.50 -20.31
CA THR A 406 15.74 25.47 -19.26
C THR A 406 16.27 26.03 -17.93
N LEU A 407 16.31 27.35 -17.76
CA LEU A 407 16.79 28.01 -16.56
C LEU A 407 15.64 28.19 -15.57
N LEU A 408 15.87 27.73 -14.35
CA LEU A 408 15.11 28.18 -13.19
C LEU A 408 15.53 29.62 -12.91
N GLY A 409 14.57 30.44 -12.50
CA GLY A 409 14.85 31.80 -12.05
C GLY A 409 15.93 31.84 -10.99
N ALA A 410 16.62 32.98 -10.85
CA ALA A 410 17.58 33.17 -9.77
C ALA A 410 16.88 32.95 -8.43
N CYS A 411 17.57 32.29 -7.49
CA CYS A 411 17.03 32.21 -6.14
C CYS A 411 16.85 33.62 -5.59
N LEU A 412 15.62 33.89 -5.16
CA LEU A 412 15.23 35.14 -4.54
C LEU A 412 15.43 35.06 -3.03
N GLU A 413 14.92 34.01 -2.39
CA GLU A 413 15.05 33.78 -0.94
C GLU A 413 15.16 32.27 -0.60
N PRO A 414 16.26 31.81 0.03
CA PRO A 414 16.41 30.45 0.55
C PRO A 414 15.79 30.27 1.95
N ASP A 415 15.58 28.99 2.31
CA ASP A 415 15.35 28.51 3.70
C ASP A 415 14.26 29.25 4.47
N LEU A 416 13.19 29.64 3.77
CA LEU A 416 12.08 30.35 4.38
C LEU A 416 11.28 29.41 5.28
N ALA A 417 11.22 29.76 6.57
CA ALA A 417 10.29 29.14 7.52
C ALA A 417 8.90 29.82 7.49
N ALA A 418 8.79 30.98 6.83
CA ALA A 418 7.55 31.73 6.67
C ALA A 418 6.86 31.39 5.35
N THR A 419 5.55 31.56 5.30
CA THR A 419 4.71 31.28 4.13
C THR A 419 4.43 32.54 3.31
N GLY A 420 5.43 33.42 3.23
CA GLY A 420 5.36 34.67 2.49
C GLY A 420 6.71 35.36 2.38
N ALA A 421 6.83 36.20 1.35
CA ALA A 421 8.01 36.99 1.02
C ALA A 421 7.59 38.33 0.38
N THR A 422 8.53 39.25 0.20
CA THR A 422 8.25 40.53 -0.47
C THR A 422 9.28 40.81 -1.54
N ASP A 423 8.83 41.00 -2.78
CA ASP A 423 9.66 41.46 -3.87
C ASP A 423 9.29 42.90 -4.26
N GLY A 424 10.07 43.86 -3.75
CA GLY A 424 9.86 45.29 -4.02
C GLY A 424 10.29 45.77 -5.40
N THR A 425 10.75 44.88 -6.28
CA THR A 425 11.27 45.28 -7.60
C THR A 425 10.15 45.30 -8.64
N VAL A 426 10.10 46.39 -9.42
CA VAL A 426 9.08 46.60 -10.44
C VAL A 426 9.65 46.25 -11.81
N PRO A 427 9.07 45.28 -12.56
CA PRO A 427 9.47 45.00 -13.94
C PRO A 427 9.37 46.26 -14.82
N ALA A 428 10.17 46.32 -15.88
CA ALA A 428 10.03 47.39 -16.87
C ALA A 428 8.60 47.38 -17.46
N VAL A 429 8.13 48.55 -17.93
CA VAL A 429 6.78 48.66 -18.53
C VAL A 429 6.63 47.68 -19.69
N GLY A 430 5.68 46.75 -19.58
CA GLY A 430 5.45 45.67 -20.55
C GLY A 430 6.18 44.35 -20.26
N GLY A 431 7.02 44.32 -19.22
CA GLY A 431 7.63 43.10 -18.68
C GLY A 431 6.82 42.51 -17.53
N GLY A 432 7.24 41.33 -17.06
CA GLY A 432 6.67 40.65 -15.90
C GLY A 432 7.73 39.81 -15.19
N SER A 433 7.43 39.32 -14.00
CA SER A 433 8.28 38.34 -13.32
C SER A 433 7.54 37.02 -13.16
N LEU A 434 8.27 35.92 -13.32
CA LEU A 434 7.84 34.58 -12.94
C LEU A 434 8.37 34.31 -11.53
N TYR A 435 7.53 33.75 -10.68
CA TYR A 435 7.93 33.33 -9.34
C TYR A 435 7.61 31.85 -9.15
N LEU A 436 8.46 31.18 -8.36
CA LEU A 436 8.31 29.78 -8.01
C LEU A 436 8.64 29.62 -6.53
N VAL A 437 7.73 29.02 -5.77
CA VAL A 437 8.00 28.55 -4.42
C VAL A 437 8.20 27.04 -4.48
N ARG A 438 9.25 26.56 -3.83
CA ARG A 438 9.55 25.14 -3.70
C ARG A 438 9.61 24.77 -2.22
N GLY A 439 8.82 23.78 -1.82
CA GLY A 439 8.96 23.14 -0.51
C GLY A 439 10.15 22.18 -0.51
N VAL A 440 10.97 22.26 0.54
CA VAL A 440 12.05 21.33 0.84
C VAL A 440 11.69 20.63 2.15
N ASP A 441 11.31 19.37 2.04
CA ASP A 441 11.20 18.47 3.18
C ASP A 441 12.59 17.92 3.52
N ILE A 442 13.01 18.18 4.77
CA ILE A 442 14.28 17.73 5.35
C ILE A 442 14.40 16.20 5.49
N ALA A 443 13.29 15.45 5.41
CA ALA A 443 13.26 13.99 5.54
C ALA A 443 13.14 13.24 4.20
N SER A 444 12.35 13.74 3.25
CA SER A 444 11.99 13.00 2.03
C SER A 444 12.72 13.40 0.75
N GLY A 445 13.34 14.59 0.71
CA GLY A 445 14.14 15.02 -0.43
C GLY A 445 13.34 15.22 -1.73
N ARG A 446 13.06 16.50 -2.03
CA ARG A 446 12.61 17.06 -3.32
C ARG A 446 11.14 16.79 -3.71
N LEU A 447 10.39 17.89 -3.86
CA LEU A 447 9.09 17.96 -4.54
C LEU A 447 9.17 18.97 -5.70
N GLY A 448 8.52 18.67 -6.83
CA GLY A 448 8.30 19.61 -7.93
C GLY A 448 8.59 19.11 -9.36
N PHE A 449 7.61 19.31 -10.26
CA PHE A 449 7.71 19.08 -11.71
C PHE A 449 7.76 20.40 -12.50
N GLY A 450 8.38 20.39 -13.69
CA GLY A 450 8.32 21.50 -14.64
C GLY A 450 6.91 21.73 -15.19
N SER A 451 6.63 22.91 -15.75
CA SER A 451 5.38 23.16 -16.50
C SER A 451 5.24 22.29 -17.75
N ASP A 452 6.32 21.62 -18.15
CA ASP A 452 6.41 20.62 -19.22
C ASP A 452 6.23 19.17 -18.72
N LYS A 453 5.87 18.99 -17.44
CA LYS A 453 5.63 17.69 -16.78
C LYS A 453 6.86 16.80 -16.64
N THR A 454 8.08 17.33 -16.78
CA THR A 454 9.31 16.60 -16.45
C THR A 454 9.63 16.70 -14.95
N GLU A 455 10.12 15.59 -14.36
CA GLU A 455 10.65 15.58 -13.00
C GLU A 455 11.82 16.57 -12.93
N ARG A 456 11.80 17.52 -11.99
CA ARG A 456 12.89 18.50 -11.88
C ARG A 456 14.10 17.85 -11.23
N LEU A 457 14.88 17.13 -12.03
CA LEU A 457 16.21 16.69 -11.66
C LEU A 457 17.10 17.94 -11.50
N ALA A 458 17.38 18.25 -10.24
CA ALA A 458 18.36 19.23 -9.79
C ALA A 458 18.11 20.69 -10.21
N ALA A 459 17.23 21.39 -9.48
CA ALA A 459 17.55 22.77 -9.15
C ALA A 459 18.91 22.77 -8.42
N THR A 460 19.83 23.64 -8.80
CA THR A 460 20.98 23.95 -7.93
C THR A 460 20.38 24.52 -6.64
N GLU A 461 20.72 23.96 -5.48
CA GLU A 461 20.25 24.49 -4.20
C GLU A 461 20.48 26.00 -4.17
N CYS A 462 19.51 26.73 -3.65
CA CYS A 462 19.75 28.13 -3.37
C CYS A 462 20.93 28.21 -2.38
N PRO A 463 22.01 28.92 -2.72
CA PRO A 463 23.24 28.91 -1.92
C PRO A 463 23.09 29.49 -0.52
#